data_AF-A0A263HFR3-F1
#
_entry.id   AF-A0A263HFR3-F1
#
_cell.length_a   1.000
_cell.length_b   1.000
_cell.length_c   1.000
_cell.angle_alpha   90.00
_cell.angle_beta   90.00
_cell.angle_gamma   90.00
#
_symmetry.space_group_name_H-M   'P 1'
#
loop_
_entity.id
_entity.type
_entity.pdbx_description
1 polymer ?
#
loop_
_entity_poly.entity_id
_entity_poly.type
_entity_poly.pdbx_seq_one_letter_code
_entity_poly.pdbx_strand_id
1 'polypeptide(L)'
;MEMTSTQRLILANQYKLMSLLDPTNTQKYQRLETIVKGGFGLELKELDKDFSDISETECRIVLDTLEMYHALQVSYNNLADKSALNAHRLQFAGYCAVREKKYLNYLRFITGEGSKYQEFMRCAHGCDSQTPMWDKYLKMLDVWRSCPHEYHLSMAEIQKIINA
;
A
#
# COMPACT_ATOMS: atom_id res chain seq x y z
N MET A 1 11.25 13.87 11.82
CA MET A 1 10.54 14.25 13.06
C MET A 1 11.08 15.55 13.68
N GLU A 2 10.39 16.68 13.48
CA GLU A 2 10.59 17.90 14.29
C GLU A 2 9.58 17.91 15.45
N MET A 3 10.03 18.26 16.66
CA MET A 3 9.18 18.26 17.87
C MET A 3 9.48 19.44 18.78
N THR A 4 8.43 19.98 19.37
CA THR A 4 8.51 20.97 20.45
C THR A 4 9.07 20.35 21.74
N SER A 5 9.62 21.17 22.63
CA SER A 5 10.06 20.71 23.96
C SER A 5 8.92 20.08 24.77
N THR A 6 7.67 20.55 24.61
CA THR A 6 6.49 19.96 25.23
C THR A 6 6.22 18.55 24.71
N GLN A 7 6.27 18.33 23.39
CA GLN A 7 6.10 16.98 22.81
C GLN A 7 7.21 16.02 23.26
N ARG A 8 8.46 16.50 23.36
CA ARG A 8 9.57 15.69 23.88
C ARG A 8 9.37 15.29 25.34
N LEU A 9 8.85 16.19 26.18
CA LEU A 9 8.49 15.88 27.57
C LEU A 9 7.37 14.83 27.64
N ILE A 10 6.34 14.94 26.81
CA ILE A 10 5.25 13.96 26.73
C ILE A 10 5.81 12.57 26.36
N LEU A 11 6.62 12.47 25.31
CA LEU A 11 7.21 11.21 24.87
C LEU A 11 8.13 10.61 25.94
N ALA A 12 8.95 11.43 26.58
CA ALA A 12 9.81 10.97 27.67
C ALA A 12 8.99 10.38 28.84
N ASN A 13 7.88 11.02 29.21
CA ASN A 13 6.96 10.51 30.22
C ASN A 13 6.30 9.20 29.77
N GLN A 14 5.91 9.09 28.49
CA GLN A 14 5.33 7.85 27.93
C GLN A 14 6.33 6.69 28.00
N TYR A 15 7.58 6.87 27.57
CA TYR A 15 8.60 5.83 27.67
C TYR A 15 8.88 5.43 29.12
N LYS A 16 8.87 6.40 30.05
CA LYS A 16 8.99 6.11 31.47
C LYS A 16 7.85 5.22 31.96
N LEU A 17 6.60 5.54 31.62
CA LEU A 17 5.43 4.72 31.96
C LEU A 17 5.50 3.33 31.33
N MET A 18 5.87 3.23 30.04
CA MET A 18 6.04 1.94 29.36
C MET A 18 7.08 1.04 30.03
N SER A 19 8.18 1.61 30.56
CA SER A 19 9.18 0.85 31.32
C SER A 19 8.65 0.27 32.64
N LEU A 20 7.66 0.93 33.25
CA LEU A 20 7.00 0.44 34.47
C LEU A 20 5.95 -0.63 34.14
N LEU A 21 5.24 -0.48 33.02
CA LEU A 21 4.18 -1.40 32.59
C LEU A 21 4.73 -2.68 31.96
N ASP A 22 5.87 -2.59 31.28
CA ASP A 22 6.53 -3.71 30.61
C ASP A 22 8.02 -3.74 30.97
N PRO A 23 8.36 -4.29 32.16
CA PRO A 23 9.74 -4.33 32.63
C PRO A 23 10.69 -5.11 31.71
N THR A 24 10.16 -6.05 30.92
CA THR A 24 10.96 -6.88 30.01
C THR A 24 11.60 -6.06 28.88
N ASN A 25 10.99 -4.93 28.50
CA ASN A 25 11.50 -4.03 27.47
C ASN A 25 12.06 -2.71 28.04
N THR A 26 12.36 -2.65 29.35
CA THR A 26 12.86 -1.43 30.04
C THR A 26 14.02 -0.76 29.30
N GLN A 27 15.02 -1.53 28.86
CA GLN A 27 16.20 -1.00 28.19
C GLN A 27 15.84 -0.28 26.87
N LYS A 28 14.88 -0.83 26.11
CA LYS A 28 14.37 -0.20 24.88
C LYS A 28 13.74 1.15 25.19
N TYR A 29 12.85 1.20 26.19
CA TYR A 29 12.16 2.45 26.53
C TYR A 29 13.10 3.50 27.12
N GLN A 30 14.07 3.12 27.95
CA GLN A 30 15.09 4.04 28.48
C GLN A 30 15.97 4.62 27.37
N ARG A 31 16.34 3.82 26.36
CA ARG A 31 17.05 4.32 25.17
C ARG A 31 16.21 5.37 24.44
N LEU A 32 14.92 5.08 24.20
CA LEU A 32 14.02 6.02 23.53
C LEU A 32 13.83 7.31 24.35
N GLU A 33 13.60 7.21 25.67
CA GLU A 33 13.53 8.35 26.59
C GLU A 33 14.78 9.25 26.48
N THR A 34 15.97 8.64 26.44
CA THR A 34 17.24 9.34 26.30
C THR A 34 17.34 10.06 24.95
N ILE A 35 16.92 9.42 23.85
CA ILE A 35 16.92 10.00 22.51
C ILE A 35 16.04 11.26 22.46
N VAL A 36 14.79 11.19 22.95
CA VAL A 36 13.88 12.36 22.93
C VAL A 36 14.35 13.46 23.88
N LYS A 37 14.82 13.15 25.08
CA LYS A 37 15.36 14.17 26.01
C LYS A 37 16.61 14.86 25.44
N GLY A 38 17.53 14.08 24.88
CA GLY A 38 18.79 14.56 24.31
C GLY A 38 18.62 15.29 22.97
N GLY A 39 17.52 15.05 22.25
CA GLY A 39 17.30 15.66 20.93
C GLY A 39 18.29 15.16 19.88
N PHE A 40 18.68 13.88 19.94
CA PHE A 40 19.68 13.31 19.03
C PHE A 40 19.12 13.19 17.61
N GLY A 41 19.39 14.19 16.77
CA GLY A 41 18.77 14.32 15.45
C GLY A 41 18.92 13.09 14.54
N LEU A 42 20.08 12.41 14.58
CA LEU A 42 20.29 11.18 13.82
C LEU A 42 19.32 10.07 14.24
N GLU A 43 19.22 9.81 15.54
CA GLU A 43 18.35 8.78 16.10
C GLU A 43 16.87 9.12 15.92
N LEU A 44 16.50 10.39 16.07
CA LEU A 44 15.14 10.87 15.80
C LEU A 44 14.75 10.65 14.33
N LYS A 45 15.70 10.81 13.40
CA LYS A 45 15.48 10.52 11.98
C LYS A 45 15.31 9.03 11.71
N GLU A 46 16.00 8.16 12.43
CA GLU A 46 15.79 6.72 12.31
C GLU A 46 14.40 6.30 12.81
N LEU A 47 13.93 6.86 13.94
CA LEU A 47 12.57 6.61 14.44
C LEU A 47 11.49 7.08 13.45
N ASP A 48 11.74 8.17 12.74
CA ASP A 48 10.84 8.72 11.72
C ASP A 48 10.58 7.72 10.57
N LYS A 49 11.55 6.84 10.26
CA LYS A 49 11.43 5.86 9.16
C LYS A 49 10.42 4.75 9.44
N ASP A 50 10.04 4.54 10.69
CA ASP A 50 9.01 3.57 11.06
C ASP A 50 7.60 4.07 10.73
N PHE A 51 7.44 5.38 10.53
CA PHE A 51 6.19 5.97 10.06
C PHE A 51 6.10 5.89 8.53
N SER A 52 4.90 5.59 8.04
CA SER A 52 4.61 5.56 6.61
C SER A 52 3.65 6.68 6.28
N ASP A 53 4.13 7.68 5.53
CA ASP A 53 3.28 8.76 5.03
C ASP A 53 2.71 8.36 3.66
N ILE A 54 1.42 8.05 3.65
CA ILE A 54 0.62 7.84 2.44
C ILE A 54 -0.52 8.85 2.45
N SER A 55 -0.64 9.64 1.37
CA SER A 55 -1.70 10.66 1.28
C SER A 55 -3.06 10.02 0.98
N GLU A 56 -4.15 10.75 1.25
CA GLU A 56 -5.50 10.30 0.88
C GLU A 56 -5.61 10.03 -0.63
N THR A 57 -5.02 10.89 -1.47
CA THR A 57 -4.99 10.71 -2.92
C THR A 57 -4.26 9.42 -3.30
N GLU A 58 -3.15 9.12 -2.64
CA GLU A 58 -2.42 7.87 -2.89
C GLU A 58 -3.20 6.64 -2.45
N CYS A 59 -3.87 6.70 -1.30
CA CYS A 59 -4.78 5.66 -0.84
C CYS A 59 -5.91 5.41 -1.87
N ARG A 60 -6.50 6.48 -2.41
CA ARG A 60 -7.54 6.39 -3.44
C ARG A 60 -7.01 5.71 -4.71
N ILE A 61 -5.81 6.08 -5.16
CA ILE A 61 -5.20 5.46 -6.35
C ILE A 61 -4.99 3.96 -6.14
N VAL A 62 -4.55 3.52 -4.95
CA VAL A 62 -4.40 2.10 -4.65
C VAL A 62 -5.75 1.38 -4.71
N LEU A 63 -6.81 1.97 -4.13
CA LEU A 63 -8.16 1.42 -4.17
C LEU A 63 -8.71 1.34 -5.61
N ASP A 64 -8.58 2.43 -6.37
CA ASP A 64 -9.02 2.50 -7.76
C ASP A 64 -8.27 1.49 -8.63
N THR A 65 -6.99 1.22 -8.33
CA THR A 65 -6.22 0.18 -9.01
C THR A 65 -6.84 -1.20 -8.78
N LEU A 66 -7.22 -1.53 -7.54
CA LEU A 66 -7.91 -2.79 -7.24
C LEU A 66 -9.26 -2.89 -7.93
N GLU A 67 -10.02 -1.79 -7.93
CA GLU A 67 -11.33 -1.72 -8.58
C GLU A 67 -11.22 -1.91 -10.10
N MET A 68 -10.24 -1.26 -10.75
CA MET A 68 -9.94 -1.45 -12.16
C MET A 68 -9.60 -2.91 -12.46
N TYR A 69 -8.74 -3.56 -11.67
CA TYR A 69 -8.40 -4.97 -11.86
C TYR A 69 -9.60 -5.89 -11.65
N HIS A 70 -10.47 -5.58 -10.69
CA HIS A 70 -11.74 -6.29 -10.51
C HIS A 70 -12.63 -6.15 -11.76
N ALA A 71 -12.82 -4.92 -12.26
CA ALA A 71 -13.62 -4.66 -13.44
C ALA A 71 -13.07 -5.35 -14.70
N LEU A 72 -11.73 -5.37 -14.87
CA LEU A 72 -11.06 -6.10 -15.94
C LEU A 72 -11.35 -7.60 -15.88
N GLN A 73 -11.26 -8.22 -14.69
CA GLN A 73 -11.54 -9.64 -14.51
C GLN A 73 -13.01 -9.99 -14.75
N VAL A 74 -13.93 -9.21 -14.19
CA VAL A 74 -15.37 -9.40 -14.39
C VAL A 74 -15.74 -9.25 -15.87
N SER A 75 -15.24 -8.19 -16.52
CA SER A 75 -15.50 -7.94 -17.94
C SER A 75 -14.94 -9.08 -18.81
N TYR A 76 -13.69 -9.47 -18.60
CA TYR A 76 -13.08 -10.60 -19.31
C TYR A 76 -13.84 -11.91 -19.11
N ASN A 77 -14.32 -12.17 -17.88
CA ASN A 77 -15.06 -13.40 -17.59
C ASN A 77 -16.41 -13.47 -18.32
N ASN A 78 -17.01 -12.32 -18.62
CA ASN A 78 -18.28 -12.21 -19.35
C ASN A 78 -18.13 -12.21 -20.88
N LEU A 79 -16.91 -12.17 -21.42
CA LEU A 79 -16.70 -12.26 -22.86
C LEU A 79 -17.01 -13.66 -23.40
N ALA A 80 -17.69 -13.71 -24.55
CA ALA A 80 -17.95 -14.96 -25.26
C ALA A 80 -16.67 -15.57 -25.87
N ASP A 81 -15.79 -14.73 -26.42
CA ASP A 81 -14.48 -15.12 -26.94
C ASP A 81 -13.36 -14.49 -26.12
N LYS A 82 -12.45 -15.35 -25.64
CA LYS A 82 -11.32 -15.01 -24.77
C LYS A 82 -9.97 -15.36 -25.41
N SER A 83 -9.97 -15.90 -26.63
CA SER A 83 -8.78 -16.43 -27.31
C SER A 83 -7.69 -15.38 -27.54
N ALA A 84 -8.07 -14.10 -27.66
CA ALA A 84 -7.17 -12.99 -27.93
C ALA A 84 -6.32 -12.54 -26.72
N LEU A 85 -6.53 -13.08 -25.51
CA LEU A 85 -5.80 -12.66 -24.32
C LEU A 85 -5.58 -13.82 -23.34
N ASN A 86 -4.34 -13.98 -22.87
CA ASN A 86 -4.06 -14.89 -21.77
C ASN A 86 -4.52 -14.27 -20.44
N ALA A 87 -5.40 -14.96 -19.70
CA ALA A 87 -5.93 -14.53 -18.40
C ALA A 87 -4.84 -14.18 -17.36
N HIS A 88 -3.64 -14.75 -17.45
CA HIS A 88 -2.51 -14.38 -16.59
C HIS A 88 -2.13 -12.90 -16.69
N ARG A 89 -2.38 -12.24 -17.83
CA ARG A 89 -2.11 -10.80 -18.01
C ARG A 89 -3.05 -9.90 -17.21
N LEU A 90 -4.16 -10.45 -16.71
CA LEU A 90 -5.15 -9.75 -15.87
C LEU A 90 -4.93 -10.00 -14.37
N GLN A 91 -3.86 -10.71 -14.01
CA GLN A 91 -3.49 -10.88 -12.61
C GLN A 91 -2.87 -9.59 -12.09
N PHE A 92 -3.40 -9.11 -10.97
CA PHE A 92 -2.81 -7.98 -10.28
C PHE A 92 -1.50 -8.40 -9.64
N ALA A 93 -0.41 -7.74 -10.02
CA ALA A 93 0.94 -8.05 -9.53
C ALA A 93 1.23 -7.44 -8.16
N GLY A 94 0.51 -6.38 -7.79
CA GLY A 94 0.75 -5.57 -6.60
C GLY A 94 1.86 -4.53 -6.77
N TYR A 95 2.57 -4.26 -5.67
CA TYR A 95 3.55 -3.18 -5.54
C TYR A 95 4.88 -3.71 -5.04
N CYS A 96 5.98 -3.05 -5.42
CA CYS A 96 7.32 -3.48 -5.07
C CYS A 96 7.59 -3.30 -3.56
N ALA A 97 7.92 -4.38 -2.86
CA ALA A 97 8.18 -4.33 -1.41
C ALA A 97 9.35 -3.41 -1.01
N VAL A 98 10.28 -3.16 -1.94
CA VAL A 98 11.47 -2.34 -1.69
C VAL A 98 11.23 -0.87 -2.06
N ARG A 99 10.71 -0.60 -3.26
CA ARG A 99 10.59 0.76 -3.81
C ARG A 99 9.24 1.41 -3.58
N GLU A 100 8.21 0.62 -3.30
CA GLU A 100 6.81 1.04 -3.20
C GLU A 100 6.18 0.55 -1.90
N LYS A 101 7.01 0.42 -0.84
CA LYS A 101 6.65 -0.18 0.45
C LYS A 101 5.36 0.41 1.03
N LYS A 102 5.15 1.72 0.93
CA LYS A 102 3.94 2.38 1.46
C LYS A 102 2.65 1.91 0.76
N TYR A 103 2.67 1.74 -0.56
CA TYR A 103 1.52 1.24 -1.31
C TYR A 103 1.27 -0.24 -1.02
N LEU A 104 2.33 -1.03 -0.91
CA LEU A 104 2.24 -2.45 -0.52
C LEU A 104 1.67 -2.62 0.89
N ASN A 105 2.12 -1.78 1.84
CA ASN A 105 1.60 -1.80 3.22
C ASN A 105 0.12 -1.43 3.26
N TYR A 106 -0.28 -0.40 2.54
CA TYR A 106 -1.69 -0.01 2.46
C TYR A 106 -2.54 -1.08 1.78
N LEU A 107 -2.04 -1.68 0.69
CA LEU A 107 -2.67 -2.82 0.02
C LEU A 107 -2.93 -3.96 1.01
N ARG A 108 -1.92 -4.37 1.78
CA ARG A 108 -2.05 -5.43 2.80
C ARG A 108 -3.07 -5.09 3.87
N PHE A 109 -3.16 -3.82 4.27
CA PHE A 109 -4.16 -3.35 5.23
C PHE A 109 -5.59 -3.50 4.68
N ILE A 110 -5.86 -3.05 3.44
CA ILE A 110 -7.21 -3.09 2.84
C ILE A 110 -7.62 -4.47 2.31
N THR A 111 -6.66 -5.37 2.07
CA THR A 111 -6.91 -6.76 1.62
C THR A 111 -6.74 -7.79 2.73
N GLY A 112 -6.76 -7.36 3.99
CA GLY A 112 -6.78 -8.26 5.15
C GLY A 112 -7.99 -9.20 5.18
N GLU A 113 -8.06 -10.04 6.21
CA GLU A 113 -9.16 -11.00 6.40
C GLU A 113 -10.54 -10.34 6.32
N GLY A 114 -11.43 -10.92 5.50
CA GLY A 114 -12.80 -10.44 5.31
C GLY A 114 -12.98 -9.34 4.25
N SER A 115 -11.91 -8.96 3.52
CA SER A 115 -12.01 -7.98 2.43
C SER A 115 -12.69 -8.56 1.17
N LYS A 116 -13.56 -7.77 0.52
CA LYS A 116 -14.19 -8.12 -0.78
C LYS A 116 -13.17 -8.39 -1.89
N TYR A 117 -11.93 -7.97 -1.69
CA TYR A 117 -10.84 -8.08 -2.64
C TYR A 117 -10.06 -9.40 -2.52
N GLN A 118 -10.31 -10.23 -1.50
CA GLN A 118 -9.58 -11.49 -1.32
C GLN A 118 -9.80 -12.48 -2.46
N GLU A 119 -11.00 -12.54 -3.03
CA GLU A 119 -11.36 -13.54 -4.04
C GLU A 119 -10.55 -13.41 -5.34
N PHE A 120 -10.13 -12.18 -5.68
CA PHE A 120 -9.35 -11.92 -6.89
C PHE A 120 -7.83 -11.82 -6.63
N MET A 121 -7.44 -11.61 -5.36
CA MET A 121 -6.04 -11.49 -4.93
C MET A 121 -5.40 -12.87 -4.77
N ARG A 122 -4.90 -13.44 -5.87
CA ARG A 122 -4.29 -14.80 -5.90
C ARG A 122 -2.81 -14.87 -5.45
N CYS A 123 -2.30 -13.85 -4.76
CA CYS A 123 -0.88 -13.76 -4.42
C CYS A 123 -0.61 -14.22 -2.98
N ALA A 124 0.17 -15.29 -2.81
CA ALA A 124 0.43 -15.96 -1.53
C ALA A 124 1.13 -15.09 -0.46
N HIS A 125 1.73 -13.95 -0.82
CA HIS A 125 2.56 -13.11 0.08
C HIS A 125 2.20 -11.61 0.06
N GLY A 126 0.96 -11.29 -0.28
CA GLY A 126 0.46 -9.91 -0.30
C GLY A 126 0.93 -9.10 -1.50
N CYS A 127 1.13 -9.76 -2.65
CA CYS A 127 1.40 -9.17 -3.96
C CYS A 127 2.63 -8.24 -4.01
N ASP A 128 3.81 -8.81 -3.74
CA ASP A 128 5.07 -8.15 -4.10
C ASP A 128 5.35 -8.35 -5.59
N SER A 129 5.22 -7.27 -6.37
CA SER A 129 5.46 -7.27 -7.81
C SER A 129 6.95 -7.39 -8.17
N GLN A 130 7.86 -7.22 -7.20
CA GLN A 130 9.33 -7.20 -7.37
C GLN A 130 9.86 -6.06 -8.28
N THR A 131 8.99 -5.36 -9.00
CA THR A 131 9.27 -4.22 -9.87
C THR A 131 8.30 -3.08 -9.59
N PRO A 132 8.68 -1.79 -9.73
CA PRO A 132 7.75 -0.69 -9.52
C PRO A 132 6.60 -0.77 -10.52
N MET A 133 5.38 -0.59 -10.03
CA MET A 133 4.15 -0.67 -10.82
C MET A 133 3.30 0.60 -10.75
N TRP A 134 3.60 1.52 -9.84
CA TRP A 134 2.84 2.75 -9.62
C TRP A 134 2.58 3.54 -10.90
N ASP A 135 3.63 3.91 -11.63
CA ASP A 135 3.50 4.68 -12.87
C ASP A 135 2.72 3.94 -13.96
N LYS A 136 2.86 2.60 -13.99
CA LYS A 136 2.08 1.77 -14.90
C LYS A 136 0.61 1.79 -14.55
N TYR A 137 0.26 1.60 -13.27
CA TYR A 137 -1.13 1.63 -12.84
C TYR A 137 -1.78 3.00 -13.05
N LEU A 138 -1.06 4.10 -12.87
CA LEU A 138 -1.57 5.43 -13.21
C LEU A 138 -2.00 5.54 -14.68
N LYS A 139 -1.15 5.08 -15.61
CA LYS A 139 -1.50 5.06 -17.04
C LYS A 139 -2.69 4.15 -17.35
N MET A 140 -2.72 2.97 -16.71
CA MET A 140 -3.84 2.06 -16.86
C MET A 140 -5.15 2.68 -16.37
N LEU A 141 -5.12 3.38 -15.22
CA LEU A 141 -6.27 4.08 -14.65
C LEU A 141 -6.76 5.21 -15.57
N ASP A 142 -5.86 5.97 -16.17
CA ASP A 142 -6.22 7.03 -17.12
C ASP A 142 -6.94 6.44 -18.34
N VAL A 143 -6.44 5.33 -18.88
CA VAL A 143 -7.11 4.63 -19.99
C VAL A 143 -8.46 4.07 -19.56
N TRP A 144 -8.54 3.45 -18.39
CA TRP A 144 -9.77 2.85 -17.88
C TRP A 144 -10.86 3.90 -17.65
N ARG A 145 -10.52 5.04 -17.03
CA ARG A 145 -11.45 6.17 -16.83
C ARG A 145 -11.84 6.85 -18.15
N SER A 146 -11.08 6.66 -19.22
CA SER A 146 -11.42 7.13 -20.57
C SER A 146 -12.38 6.21 -21.33
N CYS A 147 -12.61 4.98 -20.84
CA CYS A 147 -13.59 4.08 -21.43
C CYS A 147 -15.02 4.61 -21.21
N PRO A 148 -15.97 4.36 -22.13
CA PRO A 148 -17.35 4.79 -21.96
C PRO A 148 -18.02 4.19 -20.71
N HIS A 149 -17.58 3.00 -20.30
CA HIS A 149 -18.02 2.33 -19.10
C HIS A 149 -16.80 1.73 -18.39
N GLU A 150 -16.78 1.79 -17.06
CA GLU A 150 -15.73 1.20 -16.24
C GLU A 150 -15.86 -0.33 -16.14
N TYR A 151 -17.06 -0.87 -16.37
CA TYR A 151 -17.41 -2.29 -16.38
C TYR A 151 -17.97 -2.72 -17.74
N HIS A 152 -18.08 -4.03 -17.96
CA HIS A 152 -18.53 -4.63 -19.22
C HIS A 152 -17.64 -4.23 -20.41
N LEU A 153 -16.34 -4.17 -20.16
CA LEU A 153 -15.31 -3.80 -21.13
C LEU A 153 -15.23 -4.84 -22.26
N SER A 154 -15.11 -4.37 -23.49
CA SER A 154 -14.78 -5.17 -24.65
C SER A 154 -13.35 -5.69 -24.60
N MET A 155 -13.04 -6.74 -25.39
CA MET A 155 -11.67 -7.24 -25.52
C MET A 155 -10.68 -6.14 -25.94
N ALA A 156 -11.09 -5.23 -26.83
CA ALA A 156 -10.25 -4.13 -27.30
C ALA A 156 -9.93 -3.12 -26.18
N GLU A 157 -10.92 -2.80 -25.34
CA GLU A 157 -10.72 -1.91 -24.18
C GLU A 157 -9.83 -2.55 -23.13
N ILE A 158 -10.05 -3.84 -22.82
CA ILE A 158 -9.20 -4.60 -21.90
C ILE A 158 -7.74 -4.58 -22.38
N GLN A 159 -7.51 -4.85 -23.67
CA GLN A 159 -6.17 -4.81 -24.26
C GLN A 159 -5.56 -3.40 -24.21
N LYS A 160 -6.36 -2.35 -24.48
CA LYS A 160 -5.90 -0.96 -24.40
C LYS A 160 -5.45 -0.61 -22.98
N ILE A 161 -6.21 -1.01 -21.96
CA ILE A 161 -5.89 -0.73 -20.55
C ILE A 161 -4.60 -1.43 -20.15
N ILE A 162 -4.46 -2.75 -20.35
CA ILE A 162 -3.28 -3.50 -19.90
C ILE A 162 -1.97 -3.17 -20.63
N ASN A 163 -2.06 -2.49 -21.78
CA ASN A 163 -0.94 -2.09 -22.62
C ASN A 163 -0.59 -0.59 -22.50
N ALA A 164 -1.24 0.13 -21.58
CA ALA A 164 -0.95 1.54 -21.28
C ALA A 164 0.47 1.78 -20.74
#